data_AF-A0A7J9F299-F1
#
_entry.id   AF-A0A7J9F299-F1
#
_cell.length_a   1.000
_cell.length_b   1.000
_cell.length_c   1.000
_cell.angle_alpha   90.00
_cell.angle_beta   90.00
_cell.angle_gamma   90.00
#
_symmetry.space_group_name_H-M   'P 1'
#
loop_
_entity.id
_entity.type
_entity.pdbx_description
1 polymer ?
#
loop_
_entity_poly.entity_id
_entity_poly.type
_entity_poly.pdbx_seq_one_letter_code
_entity_poly.pdbx_strand_id
1 'polypeptide(L)'
;MENQEQGRRTFSKRLTPIEVEKRIILFFYTVVAEFFEFEEGRPFFMDVTDNLGKEWTFVGTFHANNIVENHVSISWAQFSLEKGLKANDEVTFTEKPQ
;
A
#
# COMPACT_ATOMS: atom_id res chain seq x y z
N MET A 1 -5.65 13.48 -27.90
CA MET A 1 -4.77 12.88 -26.88
C MET A 1 -5.69 12.34 -25.82
N GLU A 2 -6.02 11.06 -25.88
CA GLU A 2 -6.92 10.42 -24.92
C GLU A 2 -6.16 10.13 -23.62
N ASN A 3 -6.81 10.46 -22.51
CA ASN A 3 -6.28 10.33 -21.16
C ASN A 3 -5.99 8.85 -20.85
N GLN A 4 -4.71 8.45 -20.85
CA GLN A 4 -4.28 7.11 -20.45
C GLN A 4 -4.54 6.79 -18.95
N GLU A 5 -5.08 7.74 -18.20
CA GLU A 5 -5.40 7.57 -16.77
C GLU A 5 -6.78 6.94 -16.53
N GLN A 6 -7.64 6.84 -17.56
CA GLN A 6 -9.08 6.57 -17.40
C GLN A 6 -9.45 5.11 -17.07
N GLY A 7 -8.47 4.27 -16.73
CA GLY A 7 -8.68 2.88 -16.31
C GLY A 7 -7.69 2.37 -15.27
N ARG A 8 -6.80 3.22 -14.71
CA ARG A 8 -5.85 2.77 -13.70
C ARG A 8 -6.54 2.71 -12.35
N ARG A 9 -6.44 1.56 -11.69
CA ARG A 9 -6.99 1.41 -10.35
C ARG A 9 -6.10 2.15 -9.37
N THR A 10 -6.73 3.01 -8.58
CA THR A 10 -6.07 3.83 -7.58
C THR A 10 -6.80 3.71 -6.25
N PHE A 11 -6.05 3.80 -5.16
CA PHE A 11 -6.63 4.02 -3.85
C PHE A 11 -5.76 4.98 -3.06
N SER A 12 -6.41 5.78 -2.22
CA SER A 12 -5.75 6.77 -1.37
C SER A 12 -6.10 6.53 0.09
N LYS A 13 -5.13 6.79 0.96
CA LYS A 13 -5.31 6.67 2.41
C LYS A 13 -4.61 7.82 3.13
N ARG A 14 -5.30 8.40 4.11
CA ARG A 14 -4.70 9.30 5.10
C ARG A 14 -4.03 8.50 6.21
N LEU A 15 -2.81 8.89 6.55
CA LEU A 15 -1.97 8.16 7.49
C LEU A 15 -2.28 8.49 8.94
N THR A 16 -2.35 7.45 9.78
CA THR A 16 -2.30 7.61 11.23
C THR A 16 -0.84 7.72 11.71
N PRO A 17 -0.57 8.25 12.93
CA PRO A 17 0.79 8.32 13.47
C PRO A 17 1.52 6.97 13.49
N ILE A 18 0.82 5.89 13.87
CA ILE A 18 1.42 4.55 13.93
C ILE A 18 1.79 4.02 12.54
N GLU A 19 1.07 4.45 11.51
CA GLU A 19 1.32 4.01 10.14
C GLU A 19 2.53 4.70 9.52
N VAL A 20 2.76 5.97 9.87
CA VAL A 20 3.97 6.71 9.51
C VAL A 20 5.20 6.03 10.11
N GLU A 21 5.13 5.63 11.38
CA GLU A 21 6.28 5.09 12.13
C GLU A 21 6.60 3.63 11.80
N LYS A 22 5.58 2.79 11.59
CA LYS A 22 5.77 1.33 11.58
C LYS A 22 5.43 0.71 10.23
N ARG A 23 4.17 0.78 9.83
CA ARG A 23 3.61 0.08 8.67
C ARG A 23 2.26 0.68 8.29
N ILE A 24 1.94 0.77 7.01
CA ILE A 24 0.58 1.10 6.59
C ILE A 24 -0.32 -0.13 6.76
N ILE A 25 -1.57 0.09 7.18
CA ILE A 25 -2.59 -0.95 7.33
C ILE A 25 -3.71 -0.69 6.33
N LEU A 26 -4.00 -1.65 5.47
CA LEU A 26 -5.06 -1.54 4.49
C LEU A 26 -6.19 -2.49 4.87
N PHE A 27 -7.25 -1.91 5.43
CA PHE A 27 -8.58 -2.53 5.56
C PHE A 27 -9.30 -2.35 4.22
N PHE A 28 -10.28 -3.18 3.87
CA PHE A 28 -10.87 -3.34 2.53
C PHE A 28 -10.13 -4.32 1.63
N TYR A 29 -10.23 -5.59 2.00
CA TYR A 29 -9.84 -6.72 1.15
C TYR A 29 -10.52 -6.65 -0.23
N THR A 30 -11.71 -6.06 -0.39
CA THR A 30 -12.40 -6.04 -1.70
C THR A 30 -11.72 -5.18 -2.76
N VAL A 31 -10.98 -4.13 -2.37
CA VAL A 31 -10.23 -3.30 -3.31
C VAL A 31 -8.82 -3.86 -3.50
N VAL A 32 -8.22 -4.38 -2.43
CA VAL A 32 -6.83 -4.84 -2.42
C VAL A 32 -6.71 -6.29 -2.93
N ALA A 33 -7.79 -7.09 -2.89
CA ALA A 33 -7.72 -8.52 -3.16
C ALA A 33 -7.30 -8.87 -4.59
N GLU A 34 -7.62 -7.98 -5.53
CA GLU A 34 -7.30 -8.19 -6.93
C GLU A 34 -5.83 -7.86 -7.26
N PHE A 35 -5.08 -7.28 -6.31
CA PHE A 35 -3.69 -6.87 -6.52
C PHE A 35 -2.65 -7.83 -5.93
N PHE A 36 -3.06 -8.79 -5.08
CA PHE A 36 -2.11 -9.68 -4.41
C PHE A 36 -2.66 -11.10 -4.31
N GLU A 37 -1.77 -12.08 -4.40
CA GLU A 37 -2.06 -13.46 -4.01
C GLU A 37 -1.85 -13.58 -2.48
N PHE A 38 -2.90 -13.89 -1.73
CA PHE A 38 -2.82 -13.93 -0.27
C PHE A 38 -2.71 -15.35 0.26
N GLU A 39 -1.62 -15.61 0.98
CA GLU A 39 -1.52 -16.69 1.95
C GLU A 39 -1.41 -16.07 3.34
N GLU A 40 -2.28 -16.47 4.26
CA GLU A 40 -2.30 -15.93 5.62
C GLU A 40 -0.94 -16.12 6.31
N GLY A 41 -0.42 -15.04 6.90
CA GLY A 41 0.84 -15.06 7.64
C GLY A 41 2.09 -15.18 6.76
N ARG A 42 1.95 -15.38 5.44
CA ARG A 42 3.10 -15.42 4.53
C ARG A 42 3.45 -14.00 4.07
N PRO A 43 4.72 -13.58 4.22
CA PRO A 43 5.18 -12.33 3.65
C PRO A 43 5.20 -12.38 2.12
N PHE A 44 4.86 -11.28 1.47
CA PHE A 44 5.02 -11.06 0.04
C PHE A 44 5.80 -9.76 -0.23
N PHE A 45 6.38 -9.65 -1.42
CA PHE A 45 7.09 -8.45 -1.85
C PHE A 45 6.21 -7.62 -2.80
N MET A 46 6.28 -6.30 -2.67
CA MET A 46 5.56 -5.36 -3.50
C MET A 46 6.53 -4.34 -4.08
N ASP A 47 6.78 -4.43 -5.38
CA ASP A 47 7.70 -3.53 -6.07
C ASP A 47 6.97 -2.29 -6.57
N VAL A 48 7.32 -1.14 -6.00
CA VAL A 48 6.73 0.15 -6.34
C VAL A 48 7.76 1.10 -6.91
N THR A 49 7.28 2.03 -7.72
CA THR A 49 8.07 3.15 -8.22
C THR A 49 7.38 4.40 -7.75
N ASP A 50 8.11 5.28 -7.07
CA ASP A 50 7.55 6.54 -6.60
C ASP A 50 7.44 7.58 -7.72
N ASN A 51 6.85 8.73 -7.40
CA ASN A 51 6.66 9.83 -8.33
C ASN A 51 7.95 10.49 -8.86
N LEU A 52 9.11 10.17 -8.27
CA LEU A 52 10.44 10.61 -8.73
C LEU A 52 11.15 9.51 -9.52
N GLY A 53 10.50 8.38 -9.78
CA GLY A 53 11.07 7.25 -10.50
C GLY A 53 11.98 6.37 -9.64
N LYS A 54 12.08 6.60 -8.33
CA LYS A 54 12.87 5.73 -7.45
C LYS A 54 12.09 4.45 -7.15
N GLU A 55 12.77 3.33 -7.29
CA GLU A 55 12.22 2.00 -7.03
C GLU A 55 12.33 1.62 -5.56
N TRP A 56 11.32 0.91 -5.08
CA TRP A 56 11.23 0.40 -3.72
C TRP A 56 10.61 -0.99 -3.73
N THR A 57 11.09 -1.85 -2.84
CA THR A 57 10.44 -3.12 -2.54
C THR A 57 9.91 -3.08 -1.12
N PHE A 58 8.60 -3.16 -0.97
CA PHE A 58 7.97 -3.25 0.34
C PHE A 58 7.69 -4.70 0.71
N VAL A 59 7.68 -4.98 2.01
CA VAL A 59 7.27 -6.28 2.55
C VAL A 59 5.85 -6.17 3.06
N GLY A 60 4.95 -6.92 2.46
CA GLY A 60 3.55 -7.04 2.86
C GLY A 60 3.28 -8.33 3.63
N THR A 61 2.25 -8.34 4.46
CA THR A 61 1.72 -9.56 5.08
C THR A 61 0.21 -9.46 5.17
N PHE A 62 -0.47 -10.53 4.81
CA PHE A 62 -1.91 -10.66 4.94
C PHE A 62 -2.29 -11.26 6.30
N HIS A 63 -3.27 -10.63 6.94
CA HIS A 63 -3.80 -11.03 8.23
C HIS A 63 -5.28 -11.37 8.06
N ALA A 64 -5.63 -12.63 8.27
CA ALA A 64 -7.03 -13.01 8.43
C ALA A 64 -7.46 -12.67 9.87
N ASN A 65 -8.54 -11.93 10.03
CA ASN A 65 -9.04 -11.58 11.36
C ASN A 65 -10.56 -11.65 11.41
N ASN A 66 -11.07 -12.53 12.26
CA ASN A 66 -12.50 -12.78 12.44
C ASN A 66 -13.23 -11.71 13.27
N ILE A 67 -12.51 -10.74 13.85
CA ILE A 67 -13.04 -9.67 14.70
C ILE A 67 -12.91 -8.30 14.01
N VAL A 68 -11.77 -8.01 13.39
CA VAL A 68 -11.39 -6.66 12.93
C VAL A 68 -11.31 -6.52 11.40
N GLU A 69 -11.89 -7.48 10.67
CA GLU A 69 -11.77 -7.65 9.20
C GLU A 69 -10.35 -8.04 8.75
N ASN A 70 -10.29 -8.76 7.63
CA ASN A 70 -9.02 -9.10 6.97
C ASN A 70 -8.31 -7.82 6.51
N HIS A 71 -7.00 -7.78 6.71
CA HIS A 71 -6.21 -6.61 6.35
C HIS A 71 -4.82 -6.99 5.87
N VAL A 72 -4.21 -6.06 5.12
CA VAL A 72 -2.81 -6.14 4.72
C VAL A 72 -2.02 -5.14 5.55
N SER A 73 -0.84 -5.56 6.00
CA SER A 73 0.14 -4.66 6.59
C SER A 73 1.38 -4.56 5.72
N ILE A 74 1.82 -3.36 5.37
CA ILE A 74 2.98 -3.14 4.51
C ILE A 74 4.05 -2.37 5.28
N SER A 75 5.21 -3.01 5.45
CA SER A 75 6.39 -2.42 6.06
C SER A 75 7.06 -1.44 5.10
N TRP A 76 7.05 -0.16 5.47
CA TRP A 76 7.51 0.94 4.62
C TRP A 76 8.21 2.06 5.39
N ALA A 77 8.66 1.80 6.63
CA ALA A 77 9.19 2.84 7.53
C ALA A 77 10.33 3.66 6.89
N GLN A 78 11.22 3.02 6.13
CA GLN A 78 12.28 3.72 5.39
C GLN A 78 11.71 4.68 4.34
N PHE A 79 10.73 4.24 3.55
CA PHE A 79 10.05 5.09 2.58
C PHE A 79 9.39 6.29 3.25
N SER A 80 8.65 6.05 4.33
CA SER A 80 7.98 7.08 5.12
C SER A 80 8.97 8.14 5.63
N LEU A 81 10.09 7.69 6.20
CA LEU A 81 11.15 8.55 6.69
C LEU A 81 11.79 9.39 5.58
N GLU A 82 12.17 8.76 4.46
CA GLU A 82 12.84 9.44 3.34
C GLU A 82 11.92 10.43 2.62
N LYS A 83 10.62 10.14 2.54
CA LYS A 83 9.62 11.05 1.99
C LYS A 83 9.16 12.12 2.98
N GLY A 84 9.59 12.04 4.23
CA GLY A 84 9.23 12.99 5.28
C GLY A 84 7.73 12.98 5.60
N LEU A 85 7.08 11.82 5.47
CA LEU A 85 5.64 11.68 5.71
C LEU A 85 5.28 11.96 7.16
N LYS A 86 4.08 12.50 7.36
CA LYS A 86 3.52 12.85 8.66
C LYS A 86 2.11 12.30 8.81
N ALA A 87 1.63 12.27 10.05
CA ALA A 87 0.25 11.93 10.32
C ALA A 87 -0.68 12.91 9.57
N ASN A 88 -1.76 12.37 9.01
CA ASN A 88 -2.74 13.02 8.13
C ASN A 88 -2.29 13.33 6.70
N ASP A 89 -1.02 13.09 6.35
CA ASP A 89 -0.62 13.07 4.94
C ASP A 89 -1.40 11.98 4.20
N GLU A 90 -1.67 12.21 2.93
CA GLU A 90 -2.36 11.26 2.06
C GLU A 90 -1.37 10.57 1.14
N VAL A 91 -1.45 9.24 1.10
CA VAL A 91 -0.66 8.43 0.16
C VAL A 91 -1.62 7.77 -0.82
N THR A 92 -1.28 7.85 -2.10
CA THR A 92 -2.02 7.26 -3.20
C THR A 92 -1.19 6.14 -3.82
N PHE A 93 -1.81 4.98 -3.97
CA PHE A 93 -1.26 3.84 -4.69
C PHE A 93 -1.98 3.74 -6.04
N THR A 94 -1.20 3.48 -7.08
CA THR A 94 -1.68 3.32 -8.45
C THR A 94 -1.10 2.04 -9.02
N GLU A 95 -1.95 1.22 -9.63
CA GLU A 95 -1.50 0.02 -10.33
C GLU A 95 -0.48 0.34 -11.42
N LYS A 96 0.61 -0.43 -11.49
CA LYS A 96 1.54 -0.33 -12.63
C LYS A 96 0.86 -0.87 -13.89
N PRO A 97 0.98 -0.19 -15.05
CA PRO A 97 0.58 -0.78 -16.31
C PRO A 97 1.39 -2.06 -16.56
N GLN A 98 0.72 -3.12 -17.02
CA GLN A 98 1.36 -4.34 -17.52
C GLN A 98 2.08 -4.08 -18.85
#